data_AF-A0A955WFV3-F1
#
_entry.id   AF-A0A955WFV3-F1
#
_cell.length_a   1.000
_cell.length_b   1.000
_cell.length_c   1.000
_cell.angle_alpha   90.00
_cell.angle_beta   90.00
_cell.angle_gamma   90.00
#
_symmetry.space_group_name_H-M   'P 1'
#
loop_
_entity.id
_entity.type
_entity.pdbx_description
1 polymer ?
#
loop_
_entity_poly.entity_id
_entity_poly.type
_entity_poly.pdbx_seq_one_letter_code
_entity_poly.pdbx_strand_id
1 'polypeptide(L)'
;MRFCPWALAVSLLAFGCDDDEAEADAAVDDMAVVDMAAAPDQAPAPDQRVPDAAVEDEYSVCTAHTPSAPDCKDCCDCLDRLTCDGATACREACDALPPDHWAALADQPPTMAPSTLGPNGDYSACFVTGEERACKACCCDQPIACGDLRHCRTACNEHDFGR
;
A
#
# COMPACT_ATOMS: atom_id res chain seq x y z
N MET A 1 -9.06 26.41 -20.67
CA MET A 1 -8.72 27.74 -21.23
C MET A 1 -8.73 28.75 -20.08
N ARG A 2 -7.69 29.59 -20.01
CA ARG A 2 -7.34 30.55 -18.95
C ARG A 2 -8.20 31.83 -18.98
N PHE A 3 -7.99 32.69 -17.96
CA PHE A 3 -8.24 34.15 -17.81
C PHE A 3 -9.28 34.53 -16.74
N CYS A 4 -8.86 35.00 -15.55
CA CYS A 4 -8.45 36.37 -15.11
C CYS A 4 -9.66 37.29 -14.86
N PRO A 5 -9.79 37.93 -13.68
CA PRO A 5 -9.05 39.16 -13.34
C PRO A 5 -8.51 39.10 -11.90
N TRP A 6 -7.57 39.89 -11.39
CA TRP A 6 -7.54 41.34 -11.28
C TRP A 6 -6.06 41.78 -11.24
N ALA A 7 -5.68 42.66 -12.16
CA ALA A 7 -4.55 43.56 -11.99
C ALA A 7 -5.10 44.89 -11.49
N LEU A 8 -4.39 45.58 -10.59
CA LEU A 8 -4.23 47.04 -10.58
C LEU A 8 -3.34 47.50 -9.41
N ALA A 9 -2.12 47.90 -9.76
CA ALA A 9 -1.27 48.93 -9.14
C ALA A 9 0.10 48.80 -9.86
N VAL A 10 0.38 49.41 -11.00
CA VAL A 10 0.52 50.84 -11.36
C VAL A 10 1.53 51.59 -10.48
N SER A 11 2.57 52.07 -11.20
CA SER A 11 3.58 53.08 -10.85
C SER A 11 4.82 52.56 -10.12
N LEU A 12 6.06 52.84 -10.52
CA LEU A 12 6.66 53.78 -11.48
C LEU A 12 8.16 53.43 -11.51
N LEU A 13 8.79 53.28 -12.68
CA LEU A 13 10.09 53.87 -13.03
C LEU A 13 10.45 53.55 -14.51
N ALA A 14 10.47 54.64 -15.28
CA ALA A 14 11.06 54.91 -16.60
C ALA A 14 12.57 54.57 -16.63
N PHE A 15 13.34 54.46 -17.72
CA PHE A 15 13.24 54.62 -19.20
C PHE A 15 14.63 54.19 -19.75
N GLY A 16 14.72 53.83 -21.04
CA GLY A 16 15.98 53.71 -21.81
C GLY A 16 16.18 52.31 -22.40
N CYS A 17 15.79 52.00 -23.64
CA CYS A 17 16.25 52.46 -24.97
C CYS A 17 17.64 51.92 -25.38
N ASP A 18 17.62 51.34 -26.59
CA ASP A 18 18.68 51.19 -27.61
C ASP A 18 19.25 49.81 -27.94
N ASP A 19 19.36 49.68 -29.26
CA ASP A 19 19.55 48.57 -30.19
C ASP A 19 21.02 48.14 -30.39
N ASP A 20 21.14 47.02 -31.13
CA ASP A 20 22.13 46.70 -32.18
C ASP A 20 23.58 46.24 -31.86
N GLU A 21 23.85 45.04 -32.40
CA GLU A 21 24.98 44.63 -33.26
C GLU A 21 26.44 44.61 -32.73
N ALA A 22 26.91 43.37 -32.58
CA ALA A 22 28.02 42.75 -33.35
C ALA A 22 29.51 43.13 -33.14
N GLU A 23 30.32 42.06 -33.19
CA GLU A 23 31.77 41.96 -33.52
C GLU A 23 32.77 42.38 -32.42
N ALA A 24 33.96 41.82 -32.24
CA ALA A 24 34.63 40.56 -32.60
C ALA A 24 35.96 40.54 -31.81
N ASP A 25 36.48 39.34 -31.57
CA ASP A 25 37.89 38.98 -31.32
C ASP A 25 38.71 39.59 -30.15
N ALA A 26 39.14 38.70 -29.24
CA ALA A 26 40.56 38.40 -29.04
C ALA A 26 40.78 37.12 -28.20
N ALA A 27 41.68 36.27 -28.69
CA ALA A 27 42.26 35.08 -28.05
C ALA A 27 42.96 35.41 -26.69
N VAL A 28 43.34 34.49 -25.79
CA VAL A 28 44.07 33.21 -25.93
C VAL A 28 44.07 32.47 -24.56
N ASP A 29 44.21 31.13 -24.62
CA ASP A 29 44.92 30.22 -23.69
C ASP A 29 44.49 30.10 -22.20
N ASP A 30 43.95 28.94 -21.81
CA ASP A 30 44.72 27.89 -21.10
C ASP A 30 43.79 26.74 -20.66
N MET A 31 44.36 25.54 -20.69
CA MET A 31 43.70 24.26 -20.49
C MET A 31 43.15 24.05 -19.07
N ALA A 32 41.88 23.63 -18.96
CA ALA A 32 41.46 22.71 -17.91
C ALA A 32 40.18 21.98 -18.32
N VAL A 33 40.34 20.80 -18.93
CA VAL A 33 39.31 19.77 -18.93
C VAL A 33 39.12 19.31 -17.49
N VAL A 34 38.03 19.76 -16.86
CA VAL A 34 37.53 19.14 -15.64
C VAL A 34 36.25 18.43 -16.03
N ASP A 35 36.35 17.09 -16.04
CA ASP A 35 35.30 16.12 -16.22
C ASP A 35 33.92 16.61 -15.77
N MET A 36 32.96 16.58 -16.70
CA MET A 36 31.56 16.42 -16.36
C MET A 36 31.41 15.08 -15.66
N ALA A 37 31.63 15.06 -14.34
CA ALA A 37 31.16 14.00 -13.50
C ALA A 37 29.63 13.99 -13.61
N ALA A 38 29.14 12.98 -14.34
CA ALA A 38 27.75 12.61 -14.36
C ALA A 38 27.21 12.66 -12.93
N ALA A 39 26.06 13.32 -12.74
CA ALA A 39 25.31 13.23 -11.51
C ALA A 39 25.20 11.75 -11.13
N PRO A 40 25.55 11.34 -9.91
CA PRO A 40 25.40 9.96 -9.52
C PRO A 40 23.92 9.62 -9.64
N ASP A 41 23.65 8.65 -10.51
CA ASP A 41 22.46 7.83 -10.59
C ASP A 41 21.86 7.74 -9.18
N GLN A 42 20.74 8.43 -8.95
CA GLN A 42 19.98 8.22 -7.73
C GLN A 42 19.50 6.78 -7.80
N ALA A 43 20.18 5.91 -7.06
CA ALA A 43 19.76 4.54 -6.87
C ALA A 43 18.25 4.50 -6.59
N PRO A 44 17.50 3.60 -7.22
CA PRO A 44 16.08 3.46 -6.92
C PRO A 44 15.91 3.30 -5.41
N ALA A 45 14.95 4.03 -4.84
CA ALA A 45 14.62 3.95 -3.42
C ALA A 45 14.58 2.48 -2.96
N PRO A 46 15.09 2.15 -1.77
CA PRO A 46 15.09 0.77 -1.30
C PRO A 46 13.66 0.24 -1.38
N ASP A 47 13.51 -0.82 -2.19
CA ASP A 47 12.31 -1.62 -2.29
C ASP A 47 11.90 -1.98 -0.87
N GLN A 48 10.83 -1.35 -0.37
CA GLN A 48 10.29 -1.58 0.98
C GLN A 48 9.57 -2.93 1.08
N ARG A 49 10.08 -3.96 0.39
CA ARG A 49 9.76 -5.33 0.72
C ARG A 49 10.32 -5.60 2.11
N VAL A 50 9.42 -5.62 3.09
CA VAL A 50 9.67 -6.10 4.43
C VAL A 50 10.38 -7.46 4.30
N PRO A 51 11.58 -7.65 4.85
CA PRO A 51 12.29 -8.91 4.73
C PRO A 51 11.42 -10.03 5.31
N ASP A 52 11.38 -11.20 4.65
CA ASP A 52 10.54 -12.36 5.03
C ASP A 52 10.58 -12.68 6.54
N ALA A 53 11.74 -12.48 7.19
CA ALA A 53 11.89 -12.70 8.63
C ALA A 53 11.04 -11.77 9.52
N ALA A 54 10.83 -10.51 9.13
CA ALA A 54 9.98 -9.58 9.88
C ALA A 54 8.49 -9.92 9.72
N VAL A 55 8.12 -10.49 8.57
CA VAL A 55 6.77 -10.97 8.27
C VAL A 55 6.44 -12.22 9.11
N GLU A 56 7.40 -13.14 9.29
CA GLU A 56 7.22 -14.32 10.15
C GLU A 56 7.05 -13.96 11.64
N ASP A 57 7.81 -12.98 12.14
CA ASP A 57 7.64 -12.47 13.50
C ASP A 57 6.24 -11.89 13.73
N GLU A 58 5.64 -11.28 12.71
CA GLU A 58 4.29 -10.72 12.76
C GLU A 58 3.21 -11.83 12.72
N TYR A 59 3.43 -12.91 11.95
CA TYR A 59 2.55 -14.09 11.96
C TYR A 59 2.55 -14.80 13.32
N SER A 60 3.71 -14.82 13.97
CA SER A 60 3.89 -15.46 15.27
C SER A 60 2.97 -14.87 16.34
N VAL A 61 2.66 -13.57 16.26
CA VAL A 61 1.74 -12.90 17.19
C VAL A 61 0.33 -13.50 17.09
N CYS A 62 -0.18 -13.67 15.86
CA CYS A 62 -1.51 -14.22 15.66
C CYS A 62 -1.56 -15.71 15.99
N THR A 63 -0.56 -16.48 15.58
CA THR A 63 -0.51 -17.92 15.84
C THR A 63 -0.29 -18.25 17.32
N ALA A 64 0.45 -17.45 18.09
CA ALA A 64 0.76 -17.73 19.49
C ALA A 64 -0.31 -17.27 20.50
N HIS A 65 -1.20 -16.36 20.11
CA HIS A 65 -2.08 -15.64 21.04
C HIS A 65 -3.57 -15.67 20.67
N THR A 66 -3.98 -16.55 19.76
CA THR A 66 -5.39 -16.69 19.38
C THR A 66 -5.90 -18.10 19.68
N PRO A 67 -7.10 -18.24 20.29
CA PRO A 67 -7.57 -19.54 20.79
C PRO A 67 -8.13 -20.46 19.70
N SER A 68 -8.29 -19.98 18.46
CA SER A 68 -8.87 -20.74 17.37
C SER A 68 -8.36 -20.30 16.01
N ALA A 69 -8.49 -21.17 14.99
CA ALA A 69 -8.13 -20.82 13.61
C ALA A 69 -8.92 -19.61 13.08
N PRO A 70 -10.24 -19.44 13.34
CA PRO A 70 -10.95 -18.20 13.01
C PRO A 70 -10.35 -16.95 13.68
N ASP A 71 -10.05 -17.00 14.97
CA ASP A 71 -9.47 -15.86 15.69
C ASP A 71 -8.06 -15.51 15.17
N CYS A 72 -7.26 -16.53 14.83
CA CYS A 72 -5.96 -16.37 14.20
C CYS A 72 -6.07 -15.62 12.86
N LYS A 73 -7.04 -16.01 12.04
CA LYS A 73 -7.30 -15.39 10.73
C LYS A 73 -7.79 -13.94 10.88
N ASP A 74 -8.62 -13.66 11.87
CA ASP A 74 -9.08 -12.29 12.15
C ASP A 74 -7.93 -11.41 12.64
N CYS A 75 -7.03 -11.96 13.45
CA CYS A 75 -5.80 -11.27 13.83
C CYS A 75 -4.95 -10.93 12.59
N CYS A 76 -4.74 -11.89 11.68
CA CYS A 76 -3.99 -11.67 10.44
C CYS A 76 -4.59 -10.54 9.58
N ASP A 77 -5.92 -10.47 9.51
CA ASP A 77 -6.64 -9.43 8.75
C ASP A 77 -6.46 -8.03 9.35
N CYS A 78 -6.10 -7.92 10.64
CA CYS A 78 -5.94 -6.64 11.36
C CYS A 78 -4.49 -6.22 11.57
N LEU A 79 -3.51 -6.93 11.01
CA LEU A 79 -2.12 -6.51 11.08
C LEU A 79 -1.86 -5.41 10.03
N ASP A 80 -1.84 -4.14 10.47
CA ASP A 80 -1.65 -2.95 9.62
C ASP A 80 -0.37 -2.96 8.75
N ARG A 81 0.60 -3.80 9.09
CA ARG A 81 1.88 -3.91 8.38
C ARG A 81 1.90 -4.98 7.30
N LEU A 82 0.91 -5.87 7.28
CA LEU A 82 0.83 -6.90 6.27
C LEU A 82 0.21 -6.35 4.99
N THR A 83 0.87 -6.62 3.87
CA THR A 83 0.22 -6.54 2.56
C THR A 83 -0.85 -7.61 2.47
N CYS A 84 -1.73 -7.55 1.47
CA CYS A 84 -2.77 -8.58 1.40
C CYS A 84 -2.26 -9.99 1.05
N ASP A 85 -1.12 -10.07 0.35
CA ASP A 85 -0.42 -11.34 0.16
C ASP A 85 0.14 -11.85 1.51
N GLY A 86 0.69 -10.96 2.33
CA GLY A 86 1.13 -11.29 3.69
C GLY A 86 0.00 -11.75 4.60
N ALA A 87 -1.14 -11.04 4.60
CA ALA A 87 -2.33 -11.46 5.34
C ALA A 87 -2.85 -12.82 4.85
N THR A 88 -2.82 -13.07 3.53
CA THR A 88 -3.21 -14.37 2.97
C THR A 88 -2.28 -15.49 3.44
N ALA A 89 -0.96 -15.29 3.40
CA ALA A 89 0.01 -16.24 3.91
C ALA A 89 -0.10 -16.47 5.43
N CYS A 90 -0.36 -15.42 6.21
CA CYS A 90 -0.65 -15.53 7.65
C CYS A 90 -1.88 -16.43 7.91
N ARG A 91 -2.96 -16.24 7.14
CA ARG A 91 -4.16 -17.07 7.26
C ARG A 91 -3.92 -18.53 6.87
N GLU A 92 -3.11 -18.77 5.85
CA GLU A 92 -2.71 -20.12 5.46
C GLU A 92 -1.86 -20.78 6.55
N ALA A 93 -0.99 -20.02 7.22
CA ALA A 93 -0.26 -20.50 8.39
C ALA A 93 -1.21 -20.87 9.54
N CYS A 94 -2.26 -20.08 9.78
CA CYS A 94 -3.31 -20.45 10.75
C CYS A 94 -4.01 -21.77 10.39
N ASP A 95 -4.25 -22.03 9.10
CA ASP A 95 -4.86 -23.30 8.64
C ASP A 95 -3.92 -24.51 8.76
N ALA A 96 -2.61 -24.28 8.74
CA ALA A 96 -1.60 -25.33 8.86
C ALA A 96 -1.33 -25.76 10.31
N LEU A 97 -1.83 -25.04 11.31
CA LEU A 97 -1.62 -25.37 12.72
C LEU A 97 -2.42 -26.60 13.15
N PRO A 98 -1.81 -27.49 13.95
CA PRO A 98 -2.46 -28.73 14.34
C PRO A 98 -3.52 -28.50 15.44
N PRO A 99 -4.51 -29.38 15.61
CA PRO A 99 -5.61 -29.18 16.57
C PRO A 99 -5.18 -29.00 18.04
N ASP A 100 -4.07 -29.61 18.44
CA ASP A 100 -3.48 -29.51 19.79
C ASP A 100 -2.90 -28.12 20.08
N HIS A 101 -2.50 -27.38 19.04
CA HIS A 101 -2.11 -25.98 19.17
C HIS A 101 -3.25 -25.13 19.76
N TRP A 102 -4.46 -25.26 19.21
CA TRP A 102 -5.63 -24.53 19.71
C TRP A 102 -6.06 -24.98 21.10
N ALA A 103 -5.90 -26.27 21.41
CA ALA A 103 -6.18 -26.79 22.74
C ALA A 103 -5.28 -26.15 23.82
N ALA A 104 -4.03 -25.83 23.49
CA ALA A 104 -3.12 -25.14 24.41
C ALA A 104 -3.51 -23.68 24.68
N LEU A 105 -4.32 -23.08 23.80
CA LEU A 105 -4.75 -21.68 23.87
C LEU A 105 -6.23 -21.53 24.24
N ALA A 106 -6.94 -22.62 24.54
CA ALA A 106 -8.40 -22.62 24.71
C ALA A 106 -8.92 -21.69 25.82
N ASP A 107 -8.10 -21.39 26.84
CA ASP A 107 -8.45 -20.49 27.94
C ASP A 107 -8.19 -19.00 27.61
N GLN A 108 -7.61 -18.71 26.45
CA GLN A 108 -7.39 -17.33 26.01
C GLN A 108 -8.70 -16.71 25.51
N PRO A 109 -8.95 -15.41 25.79
CA PRO A 109 -10.11 -14.74 25.25
C PRO A 109 -10.03 -14.69 23.72
N PRO A 110 -11.15 -14.90 23.00
CA PRO A 110 -11.19 -14.73 21.56
C PRO A 110 -10.90 -13.26 21.22
N THR A 111 -10.10 -13.06 20.19
CA THR A 111 -9.73 -11.72 19.72
C THR A 111 -10.41 -11.53 18.38
N MET A 112 -11.70 -11.21 18.40
CA MET A 112 -12.42 -10.86 17.19
C MET A 112 -12.30 -9.37 16.93
N ALA A 113 -11.88 -9.05 15.72
CA ALA A 113 -11.86 -7.70 15.24
C ALA A 113 -13.29 -7.14 15.13
N PRO A 114 -13.52 -5.88 15.54
CA PRO A 114 -14.83 -5.26 15.39
C PRO A 114 -15.18 -5.13 13.90
N SER A 115 -16.39 -5.54 13.57
CA SER A 115 -16.95 -5.49 12.22
C SER A 115 -18.00 -4.38 12.16
N THR A 116 -17.97 -3.58 11.09
CA THR A 116 -18.90 -2.46 10.89
C THR A 116 -20.07 -2.87 10.00
N LEU A 117 -19.81 -3.74 9.02
CA LEU A 117 -20.79 -4.20 8.03
C LEU A 117 -21.39 -5.56 8.40
N GLY A 118 -20.63 -6.41 9.08
CA GLY A 118 -21.07 -7.72 9.54
C GLY A 118 -21.22 -8.75 8.41
N PRO A 119 -21.81 -9.91 8.70
CA PRO A 119 -22.01 -10.99 7.72
C PRO A 119 -22.96 -10.63 6.59
N ASN A 120 -23.85 -9.65 6.80
CA ASN A 120 -24.82 -9.18 5.81
C ASN A 120 -24.36 -7.85 5.14
N GLY A 121 -23.08 -7.52 5.25
CA GLY A 121 -22.49 -6.35 4.62
C GLY A 121 -22.59 -6.37 3.10
N ASP A 122 -22.57 -5.19 2.48
CA ASP A 122 -22.50 -5.07 1.03
C ASP A 122 -21.05 -5.17 0.55
N TYR A 123 -20.68 -6.37 0.08
CA TYR A 123 -19.37 -6.66 -0.52
C TYR A 123 -19.45 -6.76 -2.06
N SER A 124 -20.57 -6.34 -2.66
CA SER A 124 -20.85 -6.52 -4.09
C SER A 124 -19.84 -5.84 -5.02
N ALA A 125 -19.20 -4.77 -4.54
CA ALA A 125 -18.11 -4.10 -5.23
C ALA A 125 -16.97 -5.06 -5.63
N CYS A 126 -16.73 -6.11 -4.84
CA CYS A 126 -15.67 -7.09 -5.09
C CYS A 126 -16.09 -8.29 -5.94
N PHE A 127 -17.38 -8.52 -6.17
CA PHE A 127 -17.86 -9.63 -7.02
C PHE A 127 -17.68 -9.37 -8.52
N VAL A 128 -17.46 -8.11 -8.91
CA VAL A 128 -17.31 -7.69 -10.31
C VAL A 128 -16.06 -8.28 -10.98
N THR A 129 -15.12 -8.81 -10.20
CA THR A 129 -13.84 -9.34 -10.70
C THR A 129 -13.97 -10.65 -11.49
N GLY A 130 -15.08 -11.38 -11.34
CA GLY A 130 -15.34 -12.62 -12.08
C GLY A 130 -14.53 -13.85 -11.62
N GLU A 131 -13.68 -13.72 -10.61
CA GLU A 131 -12.92 -14.84 -10.04
C GLU A 131 -12.76 -14.70 -8.52
N GLU A 132 -12.82 -15.83 -7.80
CA GLU A 132 -12.72 -15.89 -6.33
C GLU A 132 -11.42 -15.25 -5.80
N ARG A 133 -10.29 -15.53 -6.45
CA ARG A 133 -8.98 -14.96 -6.07
C ARG A 133 -8.99 -13.44 -6.21
N ALA A 134 -9.54 -12.92 -7.31
CA ALA A 134 -9.60 -11.50 -7.55
C ALA A 134 -10.61 -10.80 -6.61
N CYS A 135 -11.73 -11.46 -6.26
CA CYS A 135 -12.66 -10.97 -5.24
C CYS A 135 -11.97 -10.80 -3.88
N LYS A 136 -11.21 -11.83 -3.45
CA LYS A 136 -10.45 -11.78 -2.19
C LYS A 136 -9.39 -10.69 -2.18
N ALA A 137 -8.74 -10.45 -3.32
CA ALA A 137 -7.78 -9.34 -3.47
C ALA A 137 -8.50 -7.98 -3.36
N CYS A 138 -9.67 -7.83 -4.00
CA CYS A 138 -10.48 -6.61 -3.89
C CYS A 138 -10.86 -6.30 -2.44
N CYS A 139 -11.21 -7.30 -1.62
CA CYS A 139 -11.53 -7.09 -0.20
C CYS A 139 -10.43 -6.32 0.54
N CYS A 140 -9.18 -6.49 0.15
CA CYS A 140 -8.01 -5.83 0.72
C CYS A 140 -7.85 -4.37 0.28
N ASP A 141 -8.26 -4.08 -0.95
CA ASP A 141 -8.12 -2.77 -1.56
C ASP A 141 -9.30 -1.85 -1.20
N GLN A 142 -10.39 -2.42 -0.67
CA GLN A 142 -11.53 -1.65 -0.20
C GLN A 142 -11.25 -1.00 1.17
N PRO A 143 -11.75 0.22 1.42
CA PRO A 143 -11.69 0.86 2.72
C PRO A 143 -12.72 0.25 3.69
N ILE A 144 -12.61 -1.05 3.96
CA ILE A 144 -13.43 -1.78 4.94
C ILE A 144 -12.64 -2.00 6.24
N ALA A 145 -13.35 -2.12 7.37
CA ALA A 145 -12.68 -2.41 8.64
C ALA A 145 -12.07 -3.81 8.61
N CYS A 146 -11.01 -4.06 9.37
CA CYS A 146 -10.36 -5.37 9.35
C CYS A 146 -11.30 -6.50 9.83
N GLY A 147 -12.24 -6.23 10.75
CA GLY A 147 -13.28 -7.21 11.10
C GLY A 147 -14.30 -7.49 9.99
N ASP A 148 -14.39 -6.64 8.98
CA ASP A 148 -15.20 -6.87 7.78
C ASP A 148 -14.44 -7.66 6.70
N LEU A 149 -13.11 -7.75 6.74
CA LEU A 149 -12.31 -8.52 5.78
C LEU A 149 -12.68 -10.00 5.80
N ARG A 150 -12.85 -10.60 6.99
CA ARG A 150 -13.36 -11.97 7.13
C ARG A 150 -14.67 -12.15 6.39
N HIS A 151 -15.62 -11.25 6.62
CA HIS A 151 -16.96 -11.34 6.02
C HIS A 151 -16.93 -11.13 4.51
N CYS A 152 -16.13 -10.18 4.02
CA CYS A 152 -15.90 -9.98 2.58
C CYS A 152 -15.32 -11.24 1.93
N ARG A 153 -14.27 -11.83 2.52
CA ARG A 153 -13.63 -13.05 1.98
C ARG A 153 -14.55 -14.27 2.05
N THR A 154 -15.36 -14.40 3.09
CA THR A 154 -16.41 -15.43 3.17
C THR A 154 -17.42 -15.25 2.06
N ALA A 155 -17.91 -14.03 1.84
CA ALA A 155 -18.83 -13.73 0.75
C ALA A 155 -18.20 -14.03 -0.62
N CYS A 156 -16.90 -13.77 -0.81
CA CYS A 156 -16.17 -14.22 -2.01
C CYS A 156 -16.11 -15.75 -2.15
N ASN A 157 -15.91 -16.51 -1.07
CA ASN A 157 -15.91 -17.98 -1.15
C ASN A 157 -17.29 -18.54 -1.52
N GLU A 158 -18.36 -17.88 -1.06
CA GLU A 158 -19.74 -18.29 -1.26
C GLU A 158 -20.34 -17.77 -2.57
N HIS A 159 -19.71 -16.77 -3.19
CA HIS A 159 -20.14 -16.22 -4.47
C HIS A 159 -19.87 -17.19 -5.61
N ASP A 160 -20.90 -17.43 -6.44
CA ASP A 160 -20.76 -18.23 -7.65
C ASP A 160 -20.23 -17.38 -8.80
N PHE A 161 -18.95 -17.61 -9.15
CA PHE A 161 -18.31 -16.98 -10.31
C PHE A 161 -18.58 -17.70 -11.64
N GLY A 162 -19.55 -18.63 -11.70
CA GLY A 162 -19.96 -19.31 -12.91
C GLY A 162 -19.10 -20.52 -13.27
N ARG A 163 -18.74 -21.34 -12.27
CA ARG A 163 -18.01 -22.61 -12.47
C ARG A 163 -18.90 -23.74 -12.97
#